data_AF-A0A8S2AWT8-F1
#
_entry.id   AF-A0A8S2AWT8-F1
#
_cell.length_a   1.000
_cell.length_b   1.000
_cell.length_c   1.000
_cell.angle_alpha   90.00
_cell.angle_beta   90.00
_cell.angle_gamma   90.00
#
_symmetry.space_group_name_H-M   'P 1'
#
loop_
_entity.id
_entity.type
_entity.pdbx_description
1 polymer ?
#
loop_
_entity_poly.entity_id
_entity_poly.type
_entity_poly.pdbx_seq_one_letter_code
_entity_poly.pdbx_strand_id
1 'polypeptide(L)'
;MAAPIVDAEYLKAITKARRDLRSLIANKNCAPIMLRLAWHDAGTYDAQSKTGGPNGSIRNEEEFTHGANSGLKIALDLCEGVKAKNPKITYADLYQLAGVVAVEVTGGPDIVFVPGRKDSNVSPKEGRLPDAKQGFQHLRDVFYRMGLSDKDIVALSGGHTLGRAHPERSGFDGPWTQEPLKFDNSYFVELLKGESEGLLKLPTDKTLLEDPEFRRLVELYAKDEDAFFRDYAESHKKLSELGFNPNSSAGKAVADSTILAQSAFGVAVAAAVVAFGYFYEIRKRMK
;
A
#
# COMPACT_ATOMS: atom_id res chain seq x y z
N MET A 1 3.83 -15.52 -18.12
CA MET A 1 5.26 -15.89 -17.90
C MET A 1 5.37 -16.98 -16.84
N ALA A 2 6.36 -17.87 -16.80
CA ALA A 2 6.45 -18.85 -15.71
C ALA A 2 6.61 -18.17 -14.32
N ALA A 3 6.20 -18.84 -13.24
CA ALA A 3 6.42 -18.31 -11.88
C ALA A 3 7.93 -18.28 -11.59
N PRO A 4 8.43 -17.26 -10.86
CA PRO A 4 9.86 -17.17 -10.59
C PRO A 4 10.30 -18.27 -9.61
N ILE A 5 11.55 -18.69 -9.74
CA ILE A 5 12.22 -19.49 -8.70
C ILE A 5 12.67 -18.51 -7.62
N VAL A 6 12.10 -18.63 -6.42
CA VAL A 6 12.47 -17.80 -5.26
C VAL A 6 13.65 -18.44 -4.55
N ASP A 7 14.84 -18.23 -5.09
CA ASP A 7 16.12 -18.67 -4.50
C ASP A 7 16.81 -17.53 -3.71
N ALA A 8 18.00 -17.81 -3.15
CA ALA A 8 18.78 -16.83 -2.39
C ALA A 8 19.13 -15.57 -3.22
N GLU A 9 19.32 -15.74 -4.53
CA GLU A 9 19.62 -14.65 -5.45
C GLU A 9 18.39 -13.77 -5.71
N TYR A 10 17.21 -14.37 -5.83
CA TYR A 10 15.93 -13.66 -5.92
C TYR A 10 15.67 -12.85 -4.65
N LEU A 11 15.84 -13.45 -3.46
CA LEU A 11 15.68 -12.77 -2.17
C LEU A 11 16.67 -11.61 -1.99
N LYS A 12 17.92 -11.79 -2.45
CA LYS A 12 18.91 -10.70 -2.47
C LYS A 12 18.50 -9.57 -3.41
N ALA A 13 17.92 -9.89 -4.57
CA ALA A 13 17.40 -8.90 -5.51
C ALA A 13 16.19 -8.14 -4.93
N ILE A 14 15.26 -8.83 -4.23
CA ILE A 14 14.16 -8.20 -3.48
C ILE A 14 14.70 -7.24 -2.42
N THR A 15 15.71 -7.65 -1.65
CA THR A 15 16.34 -6.80 -0.63
C THR A 15 16.96 -5.55 -1.25
N LYS A 16 17.63 -5.68 -2.40
CA LYS A 16 18.20 -4.54 -3.14
C LYS A 16 17.10 -3.62 -3.68
N ALA A 17 16.07 -4.17 -4.31
CA ALA A 17 14.93 -3.41 -4.81
C ALA A 17 14.19 -2.66 -3.70
N ARG A 18 14.03 -3.25 -2.50
CA ARG A 18 13.45 -2.59 -1.33
C ARG A 18 14.24 -1.34 -0.93
N ARG A 19 15.58 -1.42 -0.91
CA ARG A 19 16.45 -0.26 -0.63
C ARG A 19 16.36 0.81 -1.72
N ASP A 20 16.37 0.39 -2.98
CA ASP A 20 16.23 1.31 -4.12
C ASP A 20 14.86 2.03 -4.08
N LEU A 21 13.78 1.31 -3.76
CA LEU A 21 12.43 1.86 -3.58
C LEU A 21 12.36 2.83 -2.41
N ARG A 22 12.93 2.50 -1.24
CA ARG A 22 12.95 3.42 -0.08
C ARG A 22 13.59 4.75 -0.46
N SER A 23 14.75 4.71 -1.10
CA SER A 23 15.44 5.92 -1.56
C SER A 23 14.64 6.68 -2.62
N LEU A 24 14.09 5.98 -3.61
CA LEU A 24 13.27 6.59 -4.66
C LEU A 24 12.04 7.29 -4.07
N ILE A 25 11.30 6.59 -3.22
CA ILE A 25 10.02 7.05 -2.68
C ILE A 25 10.21 8.25 -1.75
N ALA A 26 11.17 8.18 -0.83
CA ALA A 26 11.47 9.29 0.06
C ALA A 26 11.99 10.53 -0.69
N ASN A 27 12.86 10.34 -1.70
CA ASN A 27 13.44 11.48 -2.44
C ASN A 27 12.46 12.15 -3.40
N LYS A 28 11.45 11.41 -3.90
CA LYS A 28 10.49 11.92 -4.88
C LYS A 28 9.13 12.25 -4.27
N ASN A 29 8.93 12.00 -2.97
CA ASN A 29 7.64 12.14 -2.30
C ASN A 29 6.50 11.42 -3.04
N CYS A 30 6.81 10.23 -3.58
CA CYS A 30 5.90 9.48 -4.44
C CYS A 30 5.24 8.28 -3.74
N ALA A 31 5.27 8.22 -2.41
CA ALA A 31 4.63 7.15 -1.65
C ALA A 31 3.14 6.98 -2.00
N PRO A 32 2.32 8.05 -2.10
CA PRO A 32 0.91 7.87 -2.40
C PRO A 32 0.63 7.24 -3.77
N ILE A 33 1.40 7.61 -4.81
CA ILE A 33 1.20 7.03 -6.14
C ILE A 33 1.74 5.60 -6.25
N MET A 34 2.76 5.23 -5.47
CA MET A 34 3.24 3.84 -5.36
C MET A 34 2.25 2.95 -4.63
N LEU A 35 1.64 3.46 -3.55
CA LEU A 35 0.55 2.77 -2.86
C LEU A 35 -0.66 2.59 -3.78
N ARG A 36 -1.04 3.64 -4.53
CA ARG A 36 -2.10 3.56 -5.53
C ARG A 36 -1.77 2.54 -6.64
N LEU A 37 -0.53 2.50 -7.15
CA LEU A 37 -0.13 1.51 -8.15
C LEU A 37 -0.34 0.08 -7.64
N ALA A 38 0.12 -0.22 -6.42
CA ALA A 38 -0.04 -1.53 -5.81
C ALA A 38 -1.52 -1.91 -5.57
N TRP A 39 -2.32 -0.94 -5.08
CA TRP A 39 -3.77 -1.09 -4.91
C TRP A 39 -4.47 -1.42 -6.24
N HIS A 40 -4.17 -0.67 -7.30
CA HIS A 40 -4.83 -0.82 -8.60
C HIS A 40 -4.43 -2.12 -9.31
N ASP A 41 -3.18 -2.58 -9.20
CA ASP A 41 -2.76 -3.90 -9.71
C ASP A 41 -3.52 -5.02 -8.99
N ALA A 42 -3.65 -4.94 -7.66
CA ALA A 42 -4.31 -5.97 -6.85
C ALA A 42 -5.84 -5.96 -6.95
N GLY A 43 -6.46 -4.78 -6.99
CA GLY A 43 -7.91 -4.59 -6.87
C GLY A 43 -8.74 -5.11 -8.04
N THR A 44 -8.09 -5.57 -9.11
CA THR A 44 -8.75 -6.18 -10.27
C THR A 44 -9.07 -7.66 -10.07
N TYR A 45 -8.64 -8.26 -8.97
CA TYR A 45 -8.87 -9.67 -8.69
C TYR A 45 -10.37 -10.01 -8.60
N ASP A 46 -10.70 -11.17 -9.14
CA ASP A 46 -12.02 -11.78 -9.08
C ASP A 46 -11.87 -13.21 -8.55
N ALA A 47 -12.37 -13.47 -7.34
CA ALA A 47 -12.19 -14.75 -6.66
C ALA A 47 -12.92 -15.92 -7.34
N GLN A 48 -14.00 -15.64 -8.07
CA GLN A 48 -14.80 -16.67 -8.76
C GLN A 48 -14.06 -17.20 -10.00
N SER A 49 -13.62 -16.30 -10.87
CA SER A 49 -12.92 -16.62 -12.11
C SER A 49 -11.41 -16.81 -11.92
N LYS A 50 -10.86 -16.37 -10.78
CA LYS A 50 -9.42 -16.36 -10.47
C LYS A 50 -8.61 -15.57 -11.50
N THR A 51 -9.14 -14.43 -11.93
CA THR A 51 -8.52 -13.54 -12.93
C THR A 51 -8.22 -12.17 -12.34
N GLY A 52 -7.27 -11.44 -12.94
CA GLY A 52 -6.77 -10.17 -12.41
C GLY A 52 -5.87 -10.37 -11.19
N GLY A 53 -5.74 -9.33 -10.37
CA GLY A 53 -4.95 -9.35 -9.14
C GLY A 53 -3.49 -8.93 -9.33
N PRO A 54 -2.70 -8.95 -8.23
CA PRO A 54 -1.35 -8.40 -8.13
C PRO A 54 -0.34 -9.24 -8.94
N ASN A 55 -0.42 -9.14 -10.25
CA ASN A 55 0.34 -9.97 -11.20
C ASN A 55 1.13 -9.09 -12.20
N GLY A 56 1.20 -7.79 -11.93
CA GLY A 56 1.93 -6.81 -12.73
C GLY A 56 1.28 -6.48 -14.06
N SER A 57 0.10 -7.01 -14.40
CA SER A 57 -0.58 -6.73 -15.68
C SER A 57 -0.89 -5.27 -15.88
N ILE A 58 -0.96 -4.47 -14.79
CA ILE A 58 -1.17 -3.03 -14.85
C ILE A 58 -0.13 -2.30 -15.73
N ARG A 59 1.03 -2.90 -16.02
CA ARG A 59 2.03 -2.34 -16.93
C ARG A 59 1.67 -2.47 -18.42
N ASN A 60 0.71 -3.32 -18.76
CA ASN A 60 0.26 -3.52 -20.13
C ASN A 60 -0.49 -2.28 -20.61
N GLU A 61 -0.31 -1.89 -21.87
CA GLU A 61 -0.95 -0.70 -22.45
C GLU A 61 -2.47 -0.73 -22.34
N GLU A 62 -3.07 -1.89 -22.56
CA GLU A 62 -4.51 -2.11 -22.35
C GLU A 62 -4.93 -1.71 -20.93
N GLU A 63 -4.19 -2.08 -19.89
CA GLU A 63 -4.60 -1.86 -18.52
C GLU A 63 -4.25 -0.48 -17.98
N PHE A 64 -3.04 0.06 -18.21
CA PHE A 64 -2.70 1.38 -17.67
C PHE A 64 -3.48 2.52 -18.33
N THR A 65 -4.11 2.28 -19.49
CA THR A 65 -4.97 3.25 -20.18
C THR A 65 -6.42 3.20 -19.73
N HIS A 66 -6.83 2.23 -18.90
CA HIS A 66 -8.14 2.26 -18.23
C HIS A 66 -8.33 3.59 -17.47
N GLY A 67 -9.55 4.13 -17.49
CA GLY A 67 -9.88 5.44 -16.90
C GLY A 67 -9.53 5.51 -15.41
N ALA A 68 -9.84 4.46 -14.65
CA ALA A 68 -9.50 4.37 -13.23
C ALA A 68 -7.97 4.40 -12.97
N ASN A 69 -7.16 4.02 -13.95
CA ASN A 69 -5.69 3.97 -13.86
C ASN A 69 -5.01 5.25 -14.35
N SER A 70 -5.78 6.30 -14.70
CA SER A 70 -5.24 7.59 -15.16
C SER A 70 -4.13 8.12 -14.24
N GLY A 71 -2.99 8.47 -14.83
CA GLY A 71 -1.78 8.94 -14.15
C GLY A 71 -0.84 7.85 -13.61
N LEU A 72 -1.22 6.55 -13.59
CA LEU A 72 -0.35 5.49 -13.06
C LEU A 72 0.88 5.19 -13.92
N LYS A 73 0.88 5.62 -15.20
CA LYS A 73 2.08 5.56 -16.04
C LYS A 73 3.31 6.22 -15.39
N ILE A 74 3.09 7.29 -14.60
CA ILE A 74 4.16 7.94 -13.84
C ILE A 74 4.80 6.98 -12.83
N ALA A 75 3.99 6.22 -12.08
CA ALA A 75 4.50 5.26 -11.12
C ALA A 75 5.16 4.05 -11.79
N LEU A 76 4.63 3.59 -12.93
CA LEU A 76 5.25 2.56 -13.76
C LEU A 76 6.65 2.99 -14.22
N ASP A 77 6.79 4.21 -14.76
CA ASP A 77 8.07 4.75 -15.22
C ASP A 77 9.10 4.91 -14.10
N LEU A 78 8.65 5.32 -12.91
CA LEU A 78 9.50 5.35 -11.72
C LEU A 78 9.99 3.95 -11.33
N CYS A 79 9.11 2.94 -11.43
CA CYS A 79 9.46 1.55 -11.14
C CYS A 79 10.43 0.95 -12.17
N GLU A 80 10.39 1.36 -13.44
CA GLU A 80 11.34 0.89 -14.46
C GLU A 80 12.80 1.15 -14.06
N GLY A 81 13.08 2.29 -13.40
CA GLY A 81 14.41 2.60 -12.89
C GLY A 81 14.92 1.61 -11.84
N VAL A 82 14.01 1.07 -11.01
CA VAL A 82 14.33 0.02 -10.03
C VAL A 82 14.41 -1.35 -10.71
N LYS A 83 13.49 -1.63 -11.64
CA LYS A 83 13.45 -2.88 -12.41
C LYS A 83 14.74 -3.11 -13.19
N ALA A 84 15.25 -2.08 -13.87
CA ALA A 84 16.48 -2.16 -14.66
C ALA A 84 17.70 -2.59 -13.82
N LYS A 85 17.74 -2.19 -12.54
CA LYS A 85 18.82 -2.55 -11.59
C LYS A 85 18.63 -3.94 -10.96
N ASN A 86 17.44 -4.52 -11.10
CA ASN A 86 17.00 -5.75 -10.45
C ASN A 86 16.25 -6.65 -11.46
N PRO A 87 16.84 -7.05 -12.60
CA PRO A 87 16.12 -7.71 -13.69
C PRO A 87 15.53 -9.07 -13.30
N LYS A 88 16.03 -9.73 -12.25
CA LYS A 88 15.55 -11.02 -11.75
C LYS A 88 14.16 -10.96 -11.11
N ILE A 89 13.77 -9.85 -10.48
CA ILE A 89 12.45 -9.75 -9.82
C ILE A 89 11.36 -9.53 -10.86
N THR A 90 10.17 -10.06 -10.60
CA THR A 90 8.99 -9.86 -11.45
C THR A 90 8.45 -8.44 -11.26
N TYR A 91 7.74 -7.91 -12.25
CA TYR A 91 7.03 -6.65 -12.09
C TYR A 91 5.95 -6.74 -11.01
N ALA A 92 5.26 -7.88 -10.94
CA ALA A 92 4.27 -8.18 -9.92
C ALA A 92 4.83 -8.01 -8.48
N ASP A 93 5.99 -8.61 -8.20
CA ASP A 93 6.64 -8.44 -6.89
C ASP A 93 7.17 -7.02 -6.68
N LEU A 94 7.70 -6.37 -7.73
CA LEU A 94 8.19 -5.00 -7.64
C LEU A 94 7.08 -4.01 -7.26
N TYR A 95 5.90 -4.10 -7.87
CA TYR A 95 4.79 -3.17 -7.60
C TYR A 95 4.21 -3.37 -6.21
N GLN A 96 4.01 -4.62 -5.78
CA GLN A 96 3.54 -4.89 -4.42
C GLN A 96 4.59 -4.49 -3.36
N LEU A 97 5.88 -4.69 -3.64
CA LEU A 97 6.95 -4.20 -2.78
C LEU A 97 6.97 -2.66 -2.72
N ALA A 98 6.69 -1.96 -3.82
CA ALA A 98 6.58 -0.51 -3.85
C ALA A 98 5.43 0.00 -2.96
N GLY A 99 4.28 -0.68 -2.95
CA GLY A 99 3.16 -0.37 -2.06
C GLY A 99 3.51 -0.57 -0.58
N VAL A 100 4.14 -1.70 -0.23
CA VAL A 100 4.61 -1.96 1.15
C VAL A 100 5.63 -0.91 1.59
N VAL A 101 6.61 -0.60 0.74
CA VAL A 101 7.64 0.41 1.06
C VAL A 101 7.03 1.81 1.18
N ALA A 102 6.02 2.15 0.38
CA ALA A 102 5.34 3.42 0.48
C ALA A 102 4.68 3.65 1.85
N VAL A 103 4.03 2.63 2.40
CA VAL A 103 3.45 2.66 3.75
C VAL A 103 4.56 2.79 4.79
N GLU A 104 5.62 2.00 4.66
CA GLU A 104 6.74 1.98 5.60
C GLU A 104 7.46 3.34 5.70
N VAL A 105 7.84 3.94 4.58
CA VAL A 105 8.62 5.20 4.57
C VAL A 105 7.82 6.42 5.00
N THR A 106 6.49 6.30 5.07
CA THR A 106 5.59 7.35 5.53
C THR A 106 5.16 7.18 6.99
N GLY A 107 5.72 6.17 7.68
CA GLY A 107 5.49 5.93 9.12
C GLY A 107 4.36 4.96 9.44
N GLY A 108 3.81 4.28 8.43
CA GLY A 108 2.72 3.31 8.61
C GLY A 108 3.20 1.96 9.16
N PRO A 109 2.27 0.99 9.28
CA PRO A 109 2.58 -0.29 9.91
C PRO A 109 3.49 -1.19 9.06
N ASP A 110 4.18 -2.11 9.73
CA ASP A 110 4.97 -3.15 9.09
C ASP A 110 4.07 -4.18 8.39
N ILE A 111 4.11 -4.19 7.05
CA ILE A 111 3.40 -5.18 6.22
C ILE A 111 4.37 -6.28 5.79
N VAL A 112 4.03 -7.53 6.12
CA VAL A 112 4.84 -8.69 5.72
C VAL A 112 4.71 -8.95 4.23
N PHE A 113 5.80 -8.70 3.50
CA PHE A 113 5.92 -8.97 2.07
C PHE A 113 6.41 -10.40 1.81
N VAL A 114 5.74 -11.14 0.92
CA VAL A 114 6.17 -12.47 0.46
C VAL A 114 6.41 -12.42 -1.06
N PRO A 115 7.62 -12.72 -1.57
CA PRO A 115 7.91 -12.75 -2.99
C PRO A 115 7.45 -14.06 -3.64
N GLY A 116 7.34 -14.04 -4.96
CA GLY A 116 7.01 -15.19 -5.81
C GLY A 116 5.91 -14.93 -6.83
N ARG A 117 5.41 -13.69 -6.94
CA ARG A 117 4.32 -13.37 -7.88
C ARG A 117 4.81 -13.52 -9.32
N LYS A 118 3.92 -14.06 -10.16
CA LYS A 118 4.16 -14.32 -11.59
C LYS A 118 3.66 -13.15 -12.42
N ASP A 119 4.49 -12.68 -13.34
CA ASP A 119 4.06 -11.66 -14.31
C ASP A 119 3.00 -12.21 -15.28
N SER A 120 1.91 -11.48 -15.40
CA SER A 120 0.88 -11.68 -16.42
C SER A 120 1.10 -10.75 -17.61
N ASN A 121 0.75 -11.23 -18.81
CA ASN A 121 0.60 -10.42 -20.03
C ASN A 121 -0.88 -10.28 -20.42
N VAL A 122 -1.78 -10.79 -19.57
CA VAL A 122 -3.23 -10.73 -19.77
C VAL A 122 -3.77 -9.70 -18.80
N SER A 123 -4.35 -8.64 -19.35
CA SER A 123 -5.02 -7.59 -18.60
C SER A 123 -6.45 -8.04 -18.22
N PRO A 124 -6.94 -7.73 -17.01
CA PRO A 124 -8.36 -7.85 -16.71
C PRO A 124 -9.14 -6.80 -17.51
N LYS A 125 -10.42 -7.09 -17.80
CA LYS A 125 -11.30 -6.08 -18.40
C LYS A 125 -11.47 -4.89 -17.45
N GLU A 126 -11.59 -3.70 -18.01
CA GLU A 126 -11.93 -2.48 -17.28
C GLU A 126 -13.24 -2.61 -16.48
N GLY A 127 -13.38 -1.82 -15.41
CA GLY A 127 -14.61 -1.71 -14.62
C GLY A 127 -14.63 -2.52 -13.32
N ARG A 128 -13.50 -3.15 -12.94
CA ARG A 128 -13.41 -3.92 -11.69
C ARG A 128 -13.05 -3.08 -10.46
N LEU A 129 -12.43 -1.91 -10.64
CA LEU A 129 -12.05 -1.03 -9.54
C LEU A 129 -13.26 -0.22 -9.03
N PRO A 130 -13.26 0.21 -7.75
CA PRO A 130 -14.39 0.94 -7.18
C PRO A 130 -14.57 2.31 -7.86
N ASP A 131 -15.83 2.75 -7.99
CA ASP A 131 -16.19 4.07 -8.50
C ASP A 131 -16.39 4.98 -7.29
N ALA A 132 -15.60 6.05 -7.22
CA ALA A 132 -15.60 7.00 -6.11
C ALA A 132 -16.96 7.67 -5.85
N LYS A 133 -17.88 7.64 -6.82
CA LYS A 133 -19.20 8.27 -6.77
C LYS A 133 -20.32 7.37 -6.20
N GLN A 134 -20.03 6.09 -5.98
CA GLN A 134 -21.01 5.11 -5.50
C GLN A 134 -21.04 5.00 -3.97
N GLY A 135 -22.05 4.30 -3.43
CA GLY A 135 -22.24 4.10 -1.99
C GLY A 135 -21.68 2.78 -1.44
N PHE A 136 -21.93 2.51 -0.17
CA PHE A 136 -21.38 1.37 0.58
C PHE A 136 -21.69 -0.01 -0.03
N GLN A 137 -22.84 -0.17 -0.69
CA GLN A 137 -23.19 -1.44 -1.36
C GLN A 137 -22.22 -1.74 -2.51
N HIS A 138 -21.82 -0.72 -3.28
CA HIS A 138 -20.83 -0.87 -4.35
C HIS A 138 -19.46 -1.26 -3.78
N LEU A 139 -19.08 -0.70 -2.63
CA LEU A 139 -17.85 -1.11 -1.93
C LEU A 139 -17.89 -2.59 -1.57
N ARG A 140 -19.00 -3.08 -0.99
CA ARG A 140 -19.17 -4.51 -0.72
C ARG A 140 -19.11 -5.34 -2.00
N ASP A 141 -19.83 -4.96 -3.05
CA ASP A 141 -19.83 -5.72 -4.32
C ASP A 141 -18.41 -5.86 -4.90
N VAL A 142 -17.63 -4.78 -4.87
CA VAL A 142 -16.25 -4.75 -5.38
C VAL A 142 -15.29 -5.55 -4.49
N PHE A 143 -15.29 -5.32 -3.18
CA PHE A 143 -14.34 -5.95 -2.27
C PHE A 143 -14.70 -7.40 -1.96
N TYR A 144 -15.99 -7.75 -1.89
CA TYR A 144 -16.43 -9.13 -1.69
C TYR A 144 -16.12 -10.00 -2.91
N ARG A 145 -16.17 -9.44 -4.13
CA ARG A 145 -15.65 -10.11 -5.33
C ARG A 145 -14.17 -10.48 -5.19
N MET A 146 -13.39 -9.66 -4.50
CA MET A 146 -11.98 -9.95 -4.19
C MET A 146 -11.82 -10.99 -3.06
N GLY A 147 -12.87 -11.26 -2.28
CA GLY A 147 -12.82 -12.09 -1.08
C GLY A 147 -12.39 -11.32 0.18
N LEU A 148 -12.53 -10.00 0.18
CA LEU A 148 -12.23 -9.13 1.32
C LEU A 148 -13.50 -8.85 2.13
N SER A 149 -13.35 -8.57 3.42
CA SER A 149 -14.45 -8.35 4.38
C SER A 149 -14.74 -6.86 4.61
N ASP A 150 -15.82 -6.56 5.34
CA ASP A 150 -16.14 -5.19 5.77
C ASP A 150 -14.99 -4.52 6.55
N LYS A 151 -14.27 -5.29 7.37
CA LYS A 151 -13.06 -4.81 8.07
C LYS A 151 -11.99 -4.36 7.09
N ASP A 152 -11.76 -5.19 6.06
CA ASP A 152 -10.74 -4.91 5.05
C ASP A 152 -11.13 -3.68 4.22
N ILE A 153 -12.42 -3.48 3.91
CA ILE A 153 -12.92 -2.27 3.23
C ILE A 153 -12.53 -1.02 4.03
N VAL A 154 -12.94 -0.93 5.30
CA VAL A 154 -12.72 0.29 6.09
C VAL A 154 -11.23 0.52 6.38
N ALA A 155 -10.49 -0.55 6.70
CA ALA A 155 -9.06 -0.44 6.93
C ALA A 155 -8.35 0.06 5.65
N LEU A 156 -8.61 -0.55 4.49
CA LEU A 156 -7.96 -0.18 3.23
C LEU A 156 -8.34 1.22 2.74
N SER A 157 -9.57 1.69 3.01
CA SER A 157 -9.96 3.10 2.78
C SER A 157 -9.06 4.08 3.54
N GLY A 158 -8.54 3.68 4.71
CA GLY A 158 -7.52 4.43 5.45
C GLY A 158 -6.23 4.70 4.66
N GLY A 159 -5.99 4.01 3.55
CA GLY A 159 -4.90 4.34 2.63
C GLY A 159 -5.01 5.75 2.02
N HIS A 160 -6.20 6.34 1.98
CA HIS A 160 -6.42 7.74 1.61
C HIS A 160 -5.80 8.73 2.62
N THR A 161 -5.33 8.28 3.78
CA THR A 161 -4.49 9.12 4.66
C THR A 161 -3.26 9.68 3.92
N LEU A 162 -2.79 8.98 2.89
CA LEU A 162 -1.75 9.42 1.97
C LEU A 162 -2.31 10.01 0.67
N GLY A 163 -1.72 11.13 0.28
CA GLY A 163 -1.88 11.72 -1.05
C GLY A 163 -3.08 12.62 -1.22
N ARG A 164 -3.50 12.73 -2.49
CA ARG A 164 -4.57 13.63 -2.93
C ARG A 164 -5.18 13.17 -4.25
N ALA A 165 -6.42 13.59 -4.49
CA ALA A 165 -7.00 13.53 -5.82
C ALA A 165 -6.45 14.65 -6.71
N HIS A 166 -6.58 14.45 -8.02
CA HIS A 166 -6.17 15.39 -9.05
C HIS A 166 -7.27 15.49 -10.12
N PRO A 167 -7.70 16.72 -10.49
CA PRO A 167 -8.80 16.94 -11.44
C PRO A 167 -8.58 16.23 -12.77
N GLU A 168 -7.37 16.27 -13.31
CA GLU A 168 -7.02 15.71 -14.61
C GLU A 168 -7.00 14.17 -14.64
N ARG A 169 -7.07 13.52 -13.46
CA ARG A 169 -7.05 12.06 -13.33
C ARG A 169 -8.42 11.50 -13.00
N SER A 170 -9.09 12.10 -12.02
CA SER A 170 -10.32 11.55 -11.42
C SER A 170 -11.52 12.50 -11.47
N GLY A 171 -11.29 13.78 -11.80
CA GLY A 171 -12.27 14.85 -11.66
C GLY A 171 -12.44 15.40 -10.23
N PHE A 172 -11.82 14.77 -9.22
CA PHE A 172 -11.77 15.27 -7.84
C PHE A 172 -10.44 15.99 -7.55
N ASP A 173 -10.44 16.90 -6.57
CA ASP A 173 -9.26 17.66 -6.16
C ASP A 173 -9.10 17.67 -4.63
N GLY A 174 -7.86 17.72 -4.19
CA GLY A 174 -7.49 17.96 -2.79
C GLY A 174 -7.01 16.70 -2.04
N PRO A 175 -6.22 16.89 -0.97
CA PRO A 175 -5.82 15.82 -0.07
C PRO A 175 -6.94 15.45 0.90
N TRP A 176 -6.94 14.24 1.44
CA TRP A 176 -7.86 13.84 2.51
C TRP A 176 -7.41 14.31 3.89
N THR A 177 -6.11 14.54 4.06
CA THR A 177 -5.47 14.89 5.33
C THR A 177 -4.60 16.14 5.18
N GLN A 178 -4.29 16.80 6.30
CA GLN A 178 -3.40 17.96 6.31
C GLN A 178 -1.93 17.60 6.02
N GLU A 179 -1.53 16.36 6.33
CA GLU A 179 -0.17 15.84 6.12
C GLU A 179 -0.19 14.67 5.12
N PRO A 180 -0.37 14.89 3.80
CA PRO A 180 -0.62 13.82 2.82
C PRO A 180 0.59 12.91 2.52
N LEU A 181 1.69 13.04 3.25
CA LEU A 181 2.89 12.19 3.18
C LEU A 181 3.19 11.47 4.50
N LYS A 182 2.26 11.52 5.46
CA LYS A 182 2.35 10.85 6.75
C LYS A 182 1.25 9.81 6.83
N PHE A 183 1.62 8.56 7.10
CA PHE A 183 0.66 7.48 7.27
C PHE A 183 0.26 7.42 8.74
N ASP A 184 -0.93 7.93 9.05
CA ASP A 184 -1.52 7.95 10.39
C ASP A 184 -3.05 7.77 10.28
N ASN A 185 -3.76 7.80 11.40
CA ASN A 185 -5.22 7.65 11.42
C ASN A 185 -6.01 8.92 11.06
N SER A 186 -5.36 10.00 10.60
CA SER A 186 -5.99 11.30 10.34
C SER A 186 -7.14 11.21 9.33
N TYR A 187 -7.08 10.29 8.36
CA TYR A 187 -8.19 10.04 7.44
C TYR A 187 -9.53 9.83 8.17
N PHE A 188 -9.55 8.96 9.20
CA PHE A 188 -10.78 8.66 9.95
C PHE A 188 -11.18 9.82 10.86
N VAL A 189 -10.19 10.50 11.46
CA VAL A 189 -10.42 11.69 12.30
C VAL A 189 -11.07 12.80 11.47
N GLU A 190 -10.54 13.09 10.28
CA GLU A 190 -11.09 14.09 9.38
C GLU A 190 -12.44 13.67 8.79
N LEU A 191 -12.65 12.38 8.53
CA LEU A 191 -13.94 11.86 8.06
C LEU A 191 -15.06 12.12 9.08
N LEU A 192 -14.82 11.87 10.37
CA LEU A 192 -15.79 12.09 11.45
C LEU A 192 -16.10 13.57 11.71
N LYS A 193 -15.20 14.50 11.35
CA LYS A 193 -15.44 15.95 11.48
C LYS A 193 -16.43 16.50 10.46
N GLY A 194 -16.77 15.75 9.40
CA GLY A 194 -17.58 16.25 8.29
C GLY A 194 -16.76 17.13 7.34
N GLU A 195 -17.38 18.05 6.60
CA GLU A 195 -16.67 18.91 5.64
C GLU A 195 -15.62 19.79 6.34
N SER A 196 -14.45 19.92 5.72
CA SER A 196 -13.34 20.74 6.24
C SER A 196 -12.67 21.47 5.09
N GLU A 197 -12.39 22.76 5.28
CA GLU A 197 -11.83 23.60 4.21
C GLU A 197 -10.51 23.02 3.70
N GLY A 198 -10.40 22.89 2.37
CA GLY A 198 -9.21 22.37 1.70
C GLY A 198 -9.01 20.86 1.74
N LEU A 199 -9.88 20.09 2.42
CA LEU A 199 -9.80 18.63 2.48
C LEU A 199 -10.89 17.95 1.66
N LEU A 200 -10.52 16.89 0.97
CA LEU A 200 -11.38 16.06 0.15
C LEU A 200 -12.08 14.98 0.97
N LYS A 201 -13.35 14.74 0.65
CA LYS A 201 -14.12 13.56 1.06
C LYS A 201 -14.93 13.06 -0.13
N LEU A 202 -14.55 11.93 -0.70
CA LEU A 202 -15.29 11.31 -1.79
C LEU A 202 -16.65 10.79 -1.30
N PRO A 203 -17.64 10.63 -2.18
CA PRO A 203 -18.89 9.93 -1.83
C PRO A 203 -18.65 8.55 -1.20
N THR A 204 -17.68 7.80 -1.72
CA THR A 204 -17.23 6.51 -1.16
C THR A 204 -16.56 6.60 0.21
N ASP A 205 -15.97 7.74 0.59
CA ASP A 205 -15.48 7.94 1.96
C ASP A 205 -16.65 8.22 2.91
N LYS A 206 -17.56 9.10 2.48
CA LYS A 206 -18.73 9.53 3.28
C LYS A 206 -19.67 8.37 3.60
N THR A 207 -19.86 7.46 2.65
CA THR A 207 -20.75 6.30 2.82
C THR A 207 -20.25 5.31 3.89
N LEU A 208 -18.98 5.39 4.31
CA LEU A 208 -18.47 4.62 5.46
C LEU A 208 -19.13 5.03 6.78
N LEU A 209 -19.74 6.21 6.86
CA LEU A 209 -20.48 6.68 8.03
C LEU A 209 -21.97 6.32 7.99
N GLU A 210 -22.46 5.81 6.86
CA GLU A 210 -23.87 5.47 6.63
C GLU A 210 -24.18 4.02 7.04
N ASP A 211 -23.26 3.09 6.80
CA ASP A 211 -23.40 1.70 7.22
C ASP A 211 -22.95 1.51 8.69
N PRO A 212 -23.76 0.87 9.56
CA PRO A 212 -23.43 0.73 10.98
C PRO A 212 -22.14 -0.04 11.28
N GLU A 213 -21.82 -1.08 10.51
CA GLU A 213 -20.59 -1.85 10.71
C GLU A 213 -19.37 -1.07 10.25
N PHE A 214 -19.46 -0.38 9.11
CA PHE A 214 -18.40 0.51 8.66
C PHE A 214 -18.15 1.64 9.64
N ARG A 215 -19.21 2.31 10.11
CA ARG A 215 -19.11 3.42 11.05
C ARG A 215 -18.44 2.99 12.35
N ARG A 216 -18.79 1.81 12.88
CA ARG A 216 -18.16 1.26 14.10
C ARG A 216 -16.64 1.12 13.94
N LEU A 217 -16.17 0.71 12.76
CA LEU A 217 -14.74 0.60 12.45
C LEU A 217 -14.09 1.96 12.24
N VAL A 218 -14.76 2.91 11.56
CA VAL A 218 -14.27 4.29 11.42
C VAL A 218 -14.06 4.95 12.78
N GLU A 219 -15.04 4.82 13.68
CA GLU A 219 -14.97 5.36 15.05
C GLU A 219 -13.86 4.69 15.88
N LEU A 220 -13.66 3.38 15.71
CA LEU A 220 -12.54 2.66 16.32
C LEU A 220 -11.19 3.21 15.84
N TYR A 221 -10.98 3.26 14.53
CA TYR A 221 -9.70 3.67 13.93
C TYR A 221 -9.37 5.15 14.18
N ALA A 222 -10.37 6.03 14.23
CA ALA A 222 -10.17 7.43 14.60
C ALA A 222 -9.71 7.59 16.07
N LYS A 223 -10.10 6.68 16.96
CA LYS A 223 -9.75 6.71 18.39
C LYS A 223 -8.45 5.95 18.71
N ASP A 224 -8.16 4.88 17.97
CA ASP A 224 -7.09 3.94 18.23
C ASP A 224 -6.30 3.68 16.93
N GLU A 225 -5.20 4.42 16.77
CA GLU A 225 -4.28 4.27 15.64
C GLU A 225 -3.61 2.90 15.61
N ASP A 226 -3.31 2.31 16.78
CA ASP A 226 -2.72 0.96 16.83
C ASP A 226 -3.70 -0.09 16.30
N ALA A 227 -5.00 0.06 16.58
CA ALA A 227 -6.04 -0.77 15.98
C ALA A 227 -6.11 -0.61 14.46
N PHE A 228 -6.09 0.64 13.98
CA PHE A 228 -6.01 0.92 12.54
C PHE A 228 -4.78 0.26 11.91
N PHE A 229 -3.60 0.43 12.50
CA PHE A 229 -2.34 -0.08 11.96
C PHE A 229 -2.32 -1.60 11.89
N ARG A 230 -2.82 -2.29 12.92
CA ARG A 230 -2.95 -3.77 12.90
C ARG A 230 -3.87 -4.24 11.78
N ASP A 231 -5.06 -3.67 11.68
CA ASP A 231 -6.05 -4.10 10.69
C ASP A 231 -5.66 -3.67 9.27
N TYR A 232 -5.00 -2.51 9.10
CA TYR A 232 -4.43 -2.09 7.82
C TYR A 232 -3.35 -3.05 7.35
N ALA A 233 -2.41 -3.44 8.23
CA ALA A 233 -1.35 -4.36 7.85
C ALA A 233 -1.89 -5.73 7.41
N GLU A 234 -2.88 -6.26 8.14
CA GLU A 234 -3.57 -7.50 7.79
C GLU A 234 -4.29 -7.38 6.44
N SER A 235 -5.07 -6.31 6.25
CA SER A 235 -5.89 -6.08 5.06
C SER A 235 -5.04 -5.82 3.81
N HIS A 236 -3.98 -5.02 3.95
CA HIS A 236 -3.02 -4.76 2.87
C HIS A 236 -2.31 -6.05 2.46
N LYS A 237 -1.90 -6.89 3.43
CA LYS A 237 -1.32 -8.19 3.13
C LYS A 237 -2.28 -9.05 2.31
N LYS A 238 -3.53 -9.22 2.75
CA LYS A 238 -4.56 -9.98 2.02
C LYS A 238 -4.72 -9.47 0.59
N LEU A 239 -4.89 -8.16 0.43
CA LEU A 239 -4.98 -7.50 -0.88
C LEU A 239 -3.78 -7.82 -1.77
N SER A 240 -2.55 -7.64 -1.25
CA SER A 240 -1.33 -7.84 -2.02
C SER A 240 -1.11 -9.30 -2.43
N GLU A 241 -1.82 -10.24 -1.81
CA GLU A 241 -1.71 -11.69 -2.04
C GLU A 241 -2.95 -12.29 -2.72
N LEU A 242 -3.88 -11.47 -3.20
CA LEU A 242 -5.07 -11.95 -3.92
C LEU A 242 -4.67 -12.80 -5.13
N GLY A 243 -5.15 -14.06 -5.17
CA GLY A 243 -4.78 -15.00 -6.24
C GLY A 243 -3.32 -15.50 -6.22
N PHE A 244 -2.51 -15.05 -5.26
CA PHE A 244 -1.14 -15.51 -5.07
C PHE A 244 -1.07 -16.54 -3.93
N ASN A 245 -0.61 -17.75 -4.25
CA ASN A 245 -0.37 -18.80 -3.27
C ASN A 245 1.14 -19.00 -3.13
N PRO A 246 1.79 -18.44 -2.09
CA PRO A 246 3.21 -18.68 -1.87
C PRO A 246 3.46 -20.15 -1.56
N ASN A 247 4.43 -20.77 -2.22
CA ASN A 247 4.89 -22.11 -1.84
C ASN A 247 5.38 -22.07 -0.37
N SER A 248 4.93 -23.04 0.43
CA SER A 248 5.07 -23.09 1.90
C SER A 248 6.52 -22.99 2.43
N SER A 249 7.52 -23.25 1.59
CA SER A 249 8.95 -23.10 1.93
C SER A 249 9.46 -21.64 1.86
N ALA A 250 8.94 -20.82 0.94
CA ALA A 250 9.38 -19.43 0.77
C ALA A 250 8.84 -18.51 1.89
N GLY A 251 7.61 -18.75 2.36
CA GLY A 251 6.99 -17.96 3.44
C GLY A 251 7.73 -18.06 4.79
N LYS A 252 8.30 -19.23 5.11
CA LYS A 252 9.08 -19.43 6.35
C LYS A 252 10.42 -18.67 6.32
N ALA A 253 11.16 -18.75 5.22
CA ALA A 253 12.47 -18.09 5.10
C ALA A 253 12.38 -16.54 5.11
N VAL A 254 11.29 -15.98 4.59
CA VAL A 254 11.07 -14.53 4.57
C VAL A 254 10.60 -13.99 5.92
N ALA A 255 9.78 -14.76 6.66
CA ALA A 255 9.40 -14.41 8.03
C ALA A 255 10.64 -14.32 8.94
N ASP A 256 11.52 -15.32 8.90
CA ASP A 256 12.74 -15.35 9.72
C ASP A 256 13.71 -14.20 9.39
N SER A 257 13.89 -13.89 8.10
CA SER A 257 14.78 -12.78 7.69
C SER A 257 14.20 -11.40 7.97
N THR A 258 12.87 -11.24 7.95
CA THR A 258 12.20 -9.98 8.31
C THR A 258 12.29 -9.73 9.82
N ILE A 259 12.08 -10.77 10.64
CA ILE A 259 12.28 -10.70 12.10
C ILE A 259 13.74 -10.34 12.44
N LEU A 260 14.72 -10.94 11.75
CA LEU A 260 16.14 -10.62 11.94
C LEU A 260 16.48 -9.18 11.53
N ALA A 261 15.89 -8.67 10.45
CA ALA A 261 16.10 -7.29 10.01
C ALA A 261 15.44 -6.27 10.97
N GLN A 262 14.22 -6.55 11.45
CA GLN A 262 13.50 -5.71 12.41
C GLN A 262 14.21 -5.66 13.77
N SER A 263 14.68 -6.80 14.28
CA SER A 263 15.45 -6.85 15.53
C SER A 263 16.78 -6.09 15.41
N ALA A 264 17.51 -6.25 14.31
CA ALA A 264 18.73 -5.49 14.05
C ALA A 264 18.47 -3.98 13.94
N PHE A 265 17.38 -3.57 13.30
CA PHE A 265 17.03 -2.16 13.14
C PHE A 265 16.52 -1.52 14.44
N GLY A 266 15.67 -2.21 15.20
CA GLY A 266 15.22 -1.76 16.53
C GLY A 266 16.39 -1.54 17.49
N VAL A 267 17.39 -2.42 17.46
CA VAL A 267 18.63 -2.27 18.23
C VAL A 267 19.45 -1.07 17.73
N ALA A 268 19.58 -0.86 16.42
CA ALA A 268 20.35 0.25 15.87
C ALA A 268 19.73 1.63 16.16
N VAL A 269 18.40 1.74 16.04
CA VAL A 269 17.67 2.98 16.37
C VAL A 269 17.75 3.26 17.88
N ALA A 270 17.53 2.25 18.73
CA ALA A 270 17.69 2.41 20.18
C ALA A 270 19.11 2.85 20.56
N ALA A 271 20.14 2.24 19.96
CA ALA A 271 21.53 2.62 20.19
C ALA A 271 21.83 4.06 19.73
N ALA A 272 21.30 4.49 18.58
CA ALA A 272 21.46 5.86 18.10
C ALA A 272 20.77 6.87 19.02
N VAL A 273 19.54 6.60 19.47
CA VAL A 273 18.81 7.47 20.40
C VAL A 273 19.55 7.58 21.74
N VAL A 274 20.09 6.48 22.27
CA VAL A 274 20.90 6.50 23.50
C VAL A 274 22.18 7.32 23.29
N ALA A 275 22.86 7.14 22.16
CA ALA A 275 24.07 7.91 21.85
C ALA A 275 23.78 9.42 21.72
N PHE A 276 22.73 9.81 21.00
CA PHE A 276 22.33 11.20 20.87
C PHE A 276 21.89 11.81 22.21
N GLY A 277 21.14 11.07 23.03
CA GLY A 277 20.78 11.48 24.39
C GLY A 277 22.00 11.69 25.28
N TYR A 278 22.99 10.80 25.19
CA TYR A 278 24.25 10.91 25.92
C TYR A 278 25.07 12.14 25.48
N PHE A 279 25.22 12.37 24.17
CA PHE A 279 25.92 13.56 23.65
C PHE A 279 25.19 14.86 23.97
N TYR A 280 23.86 14.86 23.98
CA TYR A 280 23.06 16.00 24.40
C TYR A 280 23.31 16.36 25.87
N GLU A 281 23.30 15.37 26.77
CA GLU A 281 23.56 15.59 28.19
C GLU A 281 25.01 16.00 28.49
N ILE A 282 26.00 15.46 27.76
CA ILE A 282 27.38 15.97 27.85
C ILE A 282 27.43 17.46 27.47
N ARG A 283 26.82 17.82 26.34
CA ARG A 283 26.85 19.20 25.84
C ARG A 283 26.13 20.18 26.77
N LYS A 284 25.10 19.71 27.47
CA LYS A 284 24.38 20.48 28.50
C LYS A 284 25.23 20.72 29.74
N ARG A 285 26.06 19.75 30.16
CA ARG A 285 26.98 19.88 31.31
C ARG A 285 28.24 20.71 31.03
N MET A 286 28.54 20.97 29.77
CA MET A 286 29.69 21.79 29.34
C MET A 286 29.34 23.27 29.11
N LYS A 287 28.07 23.67 29.32
CA LYS A 287 27.60 25.05 29.33
C LYS A 287 27.23 25.46 30.75
#